data_AF-A0A9Q1LMN6-F1
#
_entry.id   AF-A0A9Q1LMN6-F1
#
_cell.length_a   1.000
_cell.length_b   1.000
_cell.length_c   1.000
_cell.angle_alpha   90.00
_cell.angle_beta   90.00
_cell.angle_gamma   90.00
#
_symmetry.space_group_name_H-M   'P 1'
#
loop_
_entity.id
_entity.type
_entity.pdbx_description
1 polymer ?
#
loop_
_entity_poly.entity_id
_entity_poly.type
_entity_poly.pdbx_seq_one_letter_code
_entity_poly.pdbx_strand_id
1 'polypeptide(L)'
;MIPELQATVRALVVDNMLKSLYFQFSLGSVPVHAVTYVGYWAYGSSSSSYLLNNVSGPVWVKALANITAFLQAIIALHIFANPTYEFLDTQYGIKGSAVAVRNLAFRTLVRGGYLALTTFLSALLPFLGDSMSLTGAISSIPLTFILPNHMYIIAMKKKLSSLQRSWHMINVVFFSFMAAAAAVAVFRLIAVDSKTYHAFADL
;
A
#
# COMPACT_ATOMS: atom_id res chain seq x y z
N MET A 1 -10.57 -4.57 -2.12
CA MET A 1 -10.65 -4.63 -3.59
C MET A 1 -10.63 -6.03 -4.19
N ILE A 2 -9.59 -6.87 -4.06
CA ILE A 2 -9.64 -8.22 -4.66
C ILE A 2 -10.82 -9.06 -4.13
N PRO A 3 -11.11 -9.10 -2.81
CA PRO A 3 -12.27 -9.84 -2.30
C PRO A 3 -13.64 -9.27 -2.72
N GLU A 4 -13.74 -7.95 -2.88
CA GLU A 4 -14.99 -7.29 -3.32
C GLU A 4 -15.25 -7.54 -4.81
N LEU A 5 -14.21 -7.45 -5.64
CA LEU A 5 -14.26 -7.87 -7.04
C LEU A 5 -14.60 -9.36 -7.13
N GLN A 6 -14.04 -10.20 -6.26
CA GLN A 6 -14.34 -11.64 -6.21
C GLN A 6 -15.78 -11.95 -5.79
N ALA A 7 -16.36 -11.17 -4.87
CA ALA A 7 -17.72 -11.37 -4.39
C ALA A 7 -18.79 -11.07 -5.47
N THR A 8 -18.46 -10.30 -6.51
CA THR A 8 -19.41 -9.92 -7.58
C THR A 8 -19.33 -10.82 -8.83
N VAL A 9 -18.42 -11.79 -8.86
CA VAL A 9 -18.01 -12.49 -10.09
C VAL A 9 -18.63 -13.89 -10.22
N ARG A 10 -19.29 -14.18 -11.36
CA ARG A 10 -19.84 -15.51 -11.68
C ARG A 10 -18.73 -16.55 -11.86
N ALA A 11 -19.03 -17.83 -11.58
CA ALA A 11 -18.06 -18.95 -11.59
C ALA A 11 -17.14 -19.03 -12.82
N LEU A 12 -17.65 -18.78 -14.04
CA LEU A 12 -16.87 -18.79 -15.30
C LEU A 12 -15.78 -17.71 -15.38
N VAL A 13 -15.86 -16.66 -14.56
CA VAL A 13 -14.93 -15.53 -14.59
C VAL A 13 -13.82 -15.70 -13.53
N VAL A 14 -13.97 -16.63 -12.58
CA VAL A 14 -12.93 -16.95 -11.59
C VAL A 14 -11.66 -17.47 -12.26
N ASP A 15 -11.79 -18.33 -13.28
CA ASP A 15 -10.64 -18.87 -14.01
C ASP A 15 -9.87 -17.78 -14.77
N ASN A 16 -10.59 -16.84 -15.40
CA ASN A 16 -9.98 -15.72 -16.10
C ASN A 16 -9.29 -14.76 -15.12
N MET A 17 -9.89 -14.55 -13.96
CA MET A 17 -9.28 -13.77 -12.88
C MET A 17 -8.02 -14.44 -12.33
N LEU A 18 -8.02 -15.76 -12.10
CA LEU A 18 -6.84 -16.50 -11.66
C LEU A 18 -5.72 -16.45 -12.71
N LYS A 19 -6.05 -16.62 -14.00
CA LYS A 19 -5.08 -16.43 -15.10
C LYS A 19 -4.48 -15.04 -15.10
N SER A 20 -5.30 -13.99 -14.92
CA SER A 20 -4.83 -12.62 -14.82
C SER A 20 -3.94 -12.41 -13.59
N LEU A 21 -4.29 -13.00 -12.45
CA LEU A 21 -3.51 -12.93 -11.22
C LEU A 21 -2.13 -13.58 -11.39
N TYR A 22 -2.07 -14.79 -11.98
CA TYR A 22 -0.82 -15.46 -12.28
C TYR A 22 0.03 -14.64 -13.26
N PHE A 23 -0.59 -14.12 -14.32
CA PHE A 23 0.09 -13.23 -15.26
C PHE A 23 0.68 -11.99 -14.58
N GLN A 24 -0.06 -11.36 -13.67
CA GLN A 24 0.40 -10.19 -12.93
C GLN A 24 1.58 -10.52 -12.01
N PHE A 25 1.54 -11.64 -11.29
CA PHE A 25 2.66 -12.02 -10.42
C PHE A 25 3.90 -12.49 -11.19
N SER A 26 3.71 -13.19 -12.31
CA SER A 26 4.81 -13.68 -13.13
C SER A 26 5.42 -12.59 -14.00
N LEU A 27 4.64 -11.97 -14.89
CA LEU A 27 5.16 -10.98 -15.84
C LEU A 27 5.16 -9.56 -15.26
N GLY A 28 4.16 -9.21 -14.45
CA GLY A 28 4.04 -7.86 -13.88
C GLY A 28 5.13 -7.52 -12.87
N SER A 29 5.82 -8.51 -12.29
CA SER A 29 6.96 -8.28 -11.39
C SER A 29 8.26 -7.94 -12.15
N VAL A 30 8.38 -8.34 -13.41
CA VAL A 30 9.61 -8.18 -14.21
C VAL A 30 10.03 -6.72 -14.35
N PRO A 31 9.15 -5.75 -14.70
CA PRO A 31 9.55 -4.35 -14.81
C PRO A 31 10.07 -3.76 -13.50
N VAL A 32 9.47 -4.14 -12.37
CA VAL A 32 9.88 -3.66 -11.04
C VAL A 32 11.30 -4.13 -10.71
N HIS A 33 11.58 -5.41 -10.94
CA HIS A 33 12.92 -5.97 -10.72
C HIS A 33 13.94 -5.39 -11.69
N ALA A 34 13.58 -5.22 -12.96
CA ALA A 34 14.44 -4.61 -13.96
C ALA A 34 14.86 -3.18 -13.57
N VAL A 35 13.90 -2.34 -13.18
CA VAL A 35 14.19 -0.97 -12.70
C VAL A 35 15.05 -1.00 -11.45
N THR A 36 14.79 -1.93 -10.52
CA THR A 36 15.57 -2.05 -9.28
C THR A 36 17.02 -2.45 -9.56
N TYR A 37 17.25 -3.46 -10.39
CA TYR A 37 18.60 -3.93 -10.71
C TYR A 37 19.38 -2.92 -11.54
N VAL A 38 18.76 -2.31 -12.55
CA VAL A 38 19.41 -1.26 -13.37
C VAL A 38 19.69 -0.02 -12.52
N GLY A 39 18.75 0.38 -11.66
CA GLY A 39 18.92 1.51 -10.75
C GLY A 39 20.06 1.28 -9.75
N TYR A 40 20.14 0.08 -9.15
CA TYR A 40 21.25 -0.27 -8.27
C TYR A 40 22.59 -0.37 -9.01
N TRP A 41 22.59 -0.91 -10.24
CA TRP A 41 23.81 -0.94 -11.07
C TRP A 41 24.31 0.46 -11.44
N ALA A 42 23.40 1.41 -11.69
CA ALA A 42 23.75 2.78 -12.05
C ALA A 42 24.18 3.67 -10.87
N TYR A 43 23.51 3.56 -9.71
CA TYR A 43 23.71 4.47 -8.57
C TYR A 43 24.36 3.83 -7.34
N GLY A 44 24.44 2.50 -7.30
CA GLY A 44 25.01 1.74 -6.18
C GLY A 44 24.39 2.11 -4.83
N SER A 45 25.25 2.23 -3.83
CA SER A 45 24.89 2.60 -2.45
C SER A 45 24.45 4.05 -2.27
N SER A 46 24.61 4.91 -3.30
CA SER A 46 24.17 6.31 -3.27
C SER A 46 22.74 6.51 -3.76
N SER A 47 21.98 5.41 -3.95
CA SER A 47 20.58 5.48 -4.39
C SER A 47 19.67 5.99 -3.27
N SER A 48 19.03 7.14 -3.48
CA SER A 48 17.94 7.63 -2.64
C SER A 48 16.64 6.85 -2.87
N SER A 49 15.76 6.83 -1.85
CA SER A 49 14.47 6.14 -1.87
C SER A 49 13.55 6.59 -3.02
N TYR A 50 13.67 7.84 -3.45
CA TYR A 50 13.01 8.34 -4.65
C TYR A 50 14.00 8.40 -5.81
N LEU A 51 13.97 7.39 -6.68
CA LEU A 51 14.99 7.16 -7.70
C LEU A 51 15.23 8.36 -8.62
N LEU A 52 14.17 9.11 -8.94
CA LEU A 52 14.20 10.29 -9.81
C LEU A 52 15.11 11.41 -9.29
N ASN A 53 15.42 11.44 -7.98
CA ASN A 53 16.36 12.40 -7.41
C ASN A 53 17.82 12.13 -7.83
N ASN A 54 18.19 10.86 -8.06
CA ASN A 54 19.57 10.51 -8.43
C ASN A 54 19.79 10.51 -9.94
N VAL A 55 18.71 10.52 -10.74
CA VAL A 55 18.82 10.52 -12.20
C VAL A 55 19.52 11.79 -12.66
N SER A 56 20.61 11.66 -13.42
CA SER A 56 21.26 12.77 -14.13
C SER A 56 20.89 12.67 -15.62
N GLY A 57 20.40 13.76 -16.21
CA GLY A 57 19.86 13.73 -17.57
C GLY A 57 19.12 15.00 -17.96
N PRO A 58 18.57 15.06 -19.20
CA PRO A 58 17.86 16.22 -19.70
C PRO A 58 16.68 16.61 -18.81
N VAL A 59 16.53 17.91 -18.55
CA VAL A 59 15.51 18.45 -17.64
C VAL A 59 14.10 18.04 -18.08
N TRP A 60 13.84 17.99 -19.39
CA TRP A 60 12.53 17.61 -19.94
C TRP A 60 12.15 16.15 -19.60
N VAL A 61 13.11 15.22 -19.57
CA VAL A 61 12.85 13.80 -19.23
C VAL A 61 12.48 13.69 -17.76
N LYS A 62 13.22 14.38 -16.89
CA LYS A 62 12.93 14.42 -15.45
C LYS A 62 11.57 15.04 -15.18
N ALA A 63 11.26 16.16 -15.84
CA ALA A 63 9.98 16.84 -15.70
C ALA A 63 8.83 15.93 -16.13
N LEU A 64 8.95 15.28 -17.29
CA LEU A 64 7.95 14.34 -17.78
C LEU A 64 7.73 13.17 -16.80
N ALA A 65 8.82 12.58 -16.28
CA ALA A 65 8.73 11.47 -15.33
C ALA A 65 8.09 11.88 -13.99
N ASN A 66 8.34 13.10 -13.51
CA ASN A 66 7.67 13.62 -12.30
C ASN A 66 6.19 13.89 -12.57
N ILE A 67 5.83 14.45 -13.74
CA ILE A 67 4.43 14.68 -14.11
C ILE A 67 3.66 13.36 -14.21
N THR A 68 4.24 12.34 -14.85
CA THR A 68 3.58 11.03 -14.97
C THR A 68 3.43 10.34 -13.61
N ALA A 69 4.45 10.41 -12.75
CA ALA A 69 4.36 9.90 -11.37
C ALA A 69 3.27 10.63 -10.57
N PHE A 70 3.17 11.95 -10.71
CA PHE A 70 2.13 12.74 -10.06
C PHE A 70 0.72 12.36 -10.54
N LEU A 71 0.51 12.24 -11.85
CA LEU A 71 -0.77 11.82 -12.41
C LEU A 71 -1.15 10.40 -11.96
N GLN A 72 -0.18 9.47 -11.94
CA GLN A 72 -0.38 8.12 -11.44
C GLN A 72 -0.76 8.10 -9.95
N ALA A 73 -0.15 8.96 -9.13
CA ALA A 73 -0.48 9.08 -7.71
C ALA A 73 -1.92 9.56 -7.49
N ILE A 74 -2.41 10.51 -8.30
CA ILE A 74 -3.82 10.96 -8.25
C ILE A 74 -4.77 9.79 -8.51
N ILE A 75 -4.51 9.00 -9.55
CA ILE A 75 -5.35 7.86 -9.92
C ILE A 75 -5.31 6.82 -8.80
N ALA A 76 -4.14 6.51 -8.28
CA ALA A 76 -3.96 5.55 -7.18
C ALA A 76 -4.74 6.00 -5.93
N LEU A 77 -4.64 7.27 -5.53
CA LEU A 77 -5.35 7.83 -4.38
C LEU A 77 -6.87 7.64 -4.51
N HIS A 78 -7.43 7.90 -5.69
CA HIS A 78 -8.86 7.71 -5.92
C HIS A 78 -9.27 6.24 -5.81
N ILE A 79 -8.51 5.34 -6.44
CA ILE A 79 -8.80 3.90 -6.41
C ILE A 79 -8.74 3.36 -4.98
N PHE A 80 -7.73 3.75 -4.20
CA PHE A 80 -7.55 3.28 -2.83
C PHE A 80 -8.50 3.93 -1.81
N ALA A 81 -8.95 5.17 -2.04
CA ALA A 81 -9.89 5.83 -1.14
C ALA A 81 -11.34 5.35 -1.32
N ASN A 82 -11.70 4.82 -2.49
CA ASN A 82 -13.07 4.39 -2.80
C ASN A 82 -13.66 3.39 -1.79
N PRO A 83 -12.97 2.29 -1.40
CA PRO A 83 -13.50 1.36 -0.40
C PRO A 83 -13.72 2.02 0.97
N THR A 84 -12.83 2.94 1.36
CA THR A 84 -12.98 3.70 2.62
C THR A 84 -14.21 4.60 2.58
N TYR A 85 -14.45 5.28 1.44
CA TYR A 85 -15.65 6.10 1.26
C TYR A 85 -16.93 5.27 1.31
N GLU A 86 -16.93 4.08 0.70
CA GLU A 86 -18.07 3.17 0.72
C GLU A 86 -18.36 2.64 2.13
N PHE A 87 -17.30 2.28 2.87
CA PHE A 87 -17.41 1.86 4.27
C PHE A 87 -18.01 2.96 5.15
N LEU A 88 -17.53 4.20 5.02
CA LEU A 88 -18.05 5.35 5.78
C LEU A 88 -19.50 5.68 5.39
N ASP A 89 -19.83 5.74 4.09
CA ASP A 89 -21.20 5.99 3.62
C ASP A 89 -22.17 4.92 4.18
N THR A 90 -21.74 3.66 4.26
CA THR A 90 -22.53 2.56 4.83
C THR A 90 -22.69 2.67 6.35
N GLN A 91 -21.61 2.96 7.07
CA GLN A 91 -21.61 3.08 8.53
C GLN A 91 -22.50 4.25 9.00
N TYR A 92 -22.45 5.39 8.31
CA TYR A 92 -23.25 6.57 8.61
C TYR A 92 -24.65 6.53 7.98
N GLY A 93 -25.04 5.40 7.37
CA GLY A 93 -26.40 5.16 6.88
C GLY A 93 -26.85 6.12 5.78
N ILE A 94 -25.92 6.65 4.99
CA ILE A 94 -26.22 7.60 3.92
C ILE A 94 -26.77 6.85 2.71
N LYS A 95 -28.08 6.65 2.73
CA LYS A 95 -28.85 6.07 1.64
C LYS A 95 -29.78 7.15 1.07
N GLY A 96 -29.70 7.43 -0.23
CA GLY A 96 -30.55 8.42 -0.90
C GLY A 96 -29.87 9.12 -2.09
N SER A 97 -30.51 10.18 -2.60
CA SER A 97 -30.00 10.98 -3.72
C SER A 97 -28.59 11.52 -3.44
N ALA A 98 -27.70 11.35 -4.41
CA ALA A 98 -26.33 11.86 -4.35
C ALA A 98 -26.27 13.40 -4.24
N VAL A 99 -27.36 14.09 -4.59
CA VAL A 99 -27.44 15.55 -4.72
C VAL A 99 -28.18 16.21 -3.55
N ALA A 100 -28.71 15.43 -2.59
CA ALA A 100 -29.30 16.01 -1.40
C ALA A 100 -28.24 16.82 -0.65
N VAL A 101 -28.52 18.08 -0.30
CA VAL A 101 -27.55 19.02 0.28
C VAL A 101 -26.83 18.44 1.50
N ARG A 102 -27.55 17.70 2.36
CA ARG A 102 -26.97 16.99 3.52
C ARG A 102 -25.96 15.90 3.13
N ASN A 103 -26.27 15.13 2.08
CA ASN A 103 -25.40 14.06 1.58
C ASN A 103 -24.20 14.63 0.82
N LEU A 104 -24.39 15.71 0.08
CA LEU A 104 -23.32 16.42 -0.61
C LEU A 104 -22.34 17.02 0.39
N ALA A 105 -22.83 17.74 1.40
CA ALA A 105 -22.01 18.33 2.46
C ALA A 105 -21.21 17.27 3.24
N PHE A 106 -21.85 16.16 3.60
CA PHE A 106 -21.16 15.06 4.27
C PHE A 106 -20.07 14.46 3.38
N ARG A 107 -20.36 14.18 2.11
CA ARG A 107 -19.38 13.63 1.17
C ARG A 107 -18.21 14.58 0.94
N THR A 108 -18.46 15.89 0.81
CA THR A 108 -17.38 16.88 0.67
C THR A 108 -16.53 16.96 1.93
N LEU A 109 -17.14 16.88 3.12
CA LEU A 109 -16.41 16.89 4.39
C LEU A 109 -15.58 15.63 4.59
N VAL A 110 -16.15 14.44 4.35
CA VAL A 110 -15.44 13.17 4.53
C VAL A 110 -14.35 12.98 3.49
N ARG A 111 -14.65 13.20 2.21
CA ARG A 111 -13.67 13.03 1.13
C ARG A 111 -12.63 14.14 1.16
N GLY A 112 -13.04 15.39 1.35
CA GLY A 112 -12.14 16.53 1.49
C GLY A 112 -11.28 16.42 2.75
N GLY A 113 -11.84 15.98 3.87
CA GLY A 113 -11.12 15.74 5.12
C GLY A 113 -10.11 14.60 5.00
N TYR A 114 -10.48 13.49 4.34
CA TYR A 114 -9.56 12.39 4.04
C TYR A 114 -8.39 12.87 3.17
N LEU A 115 -8.68 13.57 2.06
CA LEU A 115 -7.65 14.14 1.20
C LEU A 115 -6.74 15.11 1.97
N ALA A 116 -7.31 16.07 2.70
CA ALA A 116 -6.55 17.04 3.48
C ALA A 116 -5.66 16.36 4.52
N LEU A 117 -6.17 15.36 5.23
CA LEU A 117 -5.40 14.61 6.23
C LEU A 117 -4.27 13.80 5.58
N THR A 118 -4.52 13.12 4.47
CA THR A 118 -3.48 12.37 3.75
C THR A 118 -2.40 13.29 3.18
N THR A 119 -2.76 14.44 2.61
CA THR A 119 -1.81 15.45 2.14
C THR A 119 -1.02 16.05 3.29
N PHE A 120 -1.67 16.33 4.41
CA PHE A 120 -1.02 16.86 5.61
C PHE A 120 -0.01 15.86 6.18
N LEU A 121 -0.38 14.58 6.33
CA LEU A 121 0.54 13.53 6.76
C LEU A 121 1.70 13.35 5.78
N SER A 122 1.45 13.44 4.47
CA SER A 122 2.49 13.39 3.45
C SER A 122 3.44 14.59 3.50
N ALA A 123 2.96 15.78 3.90
CA ALA A 123 3.79 16.96 4.08
C ALA A 123 4.65 16.89 5.35
N LEU A 124 4.16 16.23 6.41
CA LEU A 124 4.87 16.04 7.67
C LEU A 124 5.96 14.96 7.63
N LEU A 125 5.86 14.01 6.68
CA LEU A 125 6.77 12.88 6.57
C LEU A 125 7.70 13.09 5.35
N PRO A 126 8.86 13.76 5.52
CA PRO A 126 9.79 14.02 4.41
C PRO A 126 10.48 12.75 3.88
N PHE A 127 10.42 11.65 4.65
CA PHE A 127 11.11 10.40 4.34
C PHE A 127 10.14 9.38 3.73
N LEU A 128 10.02 9.43 2.40
CA LEU A 128 9.17 8.50 1.63
C LEU A 128 9.57 7.04 1.87
N GLY A 129 10.87 6.73 1.91
CA GLY A 129 11.38 5.38 2.13
C GLY A 129 10.99 4.80 3.50
N ASP A 130 11.13 5.60 4.55
CA ASP A 130 10.81 5.19 5.92
C ASP A 130 9.31 5.00 6.10
N SER A 131 8.51 5.91 5.54
CA SER A 131 7.05 5.86 5.60
C SER A 131 6.50 4.62 4.87
N MET A 132 7.07 4.30 3.70
CA MET A 132 6.75 3.07 2.97
C MET A 132 7.15 1.82 3.76
N SER A 133 8.33 1.82 4.39
CA SER A 133 8.82 0.70 5.19
C SER A 133 7.97 0.49 6.46
N LEU A 134 7.55 1.58 7.11
CA LEU A 134 6.67 1.55 8.28
C LEU A 134 5.31 0.94 7.92
N THR A 135 4.71 1.43 6.84
CA THR A 135 3.46 0.91 6.32
C THR A 135 3.61 -0.57 5.95
N GLY A 136 4.72 -0.94 5.30
CA GLY A 136 5.05 -2.33 4.99
C GLY A 136 5.10 -3.23 6.23
N ALA A 137 5.75 -2.77 7.29
CA ALA A 137 5.90 -3.53 8.53
C ALA A 137 4.57 -3.70 9.29
N ILE A 138 3.77 -2.63 9.39
CA ILE A 138 2.54 -2.61 10.20
C ILE A 138 1.36 -3.21 9.44
N SER A 139 1.18 -2.88 8.15
CA SER A 139 0.02 -3.33 7.37
C SER A 139 0.36 -4.48 6.44
N SER A 140 1.40 -4.35 5.60
CA SER A 140 1.59 -5.29 4.50
C SER A 140 1.98 -6.68 5.00
N ILE A 141 2.99 -6.83 5.85
CA ILE A 141 3.42 -8.15 6.35
C ILE A 141 2.26 -8.87 7.09
N PRO A 142 1.53 -8.22 8.02
CA PRO A 142 0.43 -8.89 8.69
C PRO A 142 -0.72 -9.25 7.74
N LEU A 143 -1.10 -8.36 6.82
CA LEU A 143 -2.22 -8.61 5.92
C LEU A 143 -1.91 -9.67 4.85
N THR A 144 -0.66 -9.80 4.41
CA THR A 144 -0.31 -10.76 3.34
C THR A 144 0.13 -12.11 3.88
N PHE A 145 0.87 -12.16 4.98
CA PHE A 145 1.46 -13.41 5.47
C PHE A 145 0.79 -13.93 6.74
N ILE A 146 0.35 -13.06 7.66
CA ILE A 146 -0.22 -13.52 8.93
C ILE A 146 -1.71 -13.84 8.76
N LEU A 147 -2.48 -12.88 8.22
CA LEU A 147 -3.92 -12.96 8.14
C LEU A 147 -4.41 -14.15 7.29
N PRO A 148 -3.90 -14.41 6.07
CA PRO A 148 -4.41 -15.51 5.25
C PRO A 148 -4.10 -16.89 5.85
N ASN A 149 -2.91 -17.06 6.43
CA ASN A 149 -2.53 -18.30 7.12
C ASN A 149 -3.44 -18.54 8.34
N HIS A 150 -3.71 -17.49 9.12
CA HIS A 150 -4.61 -17.59 10.27
C HIS A 150 -6.06 -17.88 9.85
N MET A 151 -6.58 -17.17 8.85
CA MET A 151 -7.93 -17.41 8.31
C MET A 151 -8.07 -18.82 7.73
N TYR A 152 -7.05 -19.35 7.06
CA TYR A 152 -7.05 -20.70 6.51
C TYR A 152 -7.12 -21.77 7.60
N ILE A 153 -6.36 -21.63 8.70
CA ILE A 153 -6.43 -22.53 9.87
C ILE A 153 -7.84 -22.52 10.47
N ILE A 154 -8.47 -21.35 10.63
CA ILE A 154 -9.82 -21.23 11.18
C ILE A 154 -10.85 -21.88 10.25
N ALA A 155 -10.79 -21.58 8.95
CA ALA A 155 -11.76 -22.07 7.97
C ALA A 155 -11.68 -23.59 7.76
N MET A 156 -10.47 -24.17 7.75
CA MET A 156 -10.25 -25.60 7.46
C MET A 156 -9.97 -26.45 8.71
N LYS A 157 -10.27 -25.93 9.91
CA LYS A 157 -9.92 -26.53 11.22
C LYS A 157 -10.20 -28.04 11.36
N LYS A 158 -11.30 -28.54 10.77
CA LYS A 158 -11.70 -29.96 10.85
C LYS A 158 -11.07 -30.88 9.79
N LYS A 159 -10.50 -30.31 8.72
CA LYS A 159 -9.97 -31.05 7.56
C LYS A 159 -8.44 -31.01 7.46
N LEU A 160 -7.77 -30.21 8.30
CA LEU A 160 -6.32 -30.05 8.26
C LEU A 160 -5.60 -31.20 8.96
N SER A 161 -4.60 -31.76 8.28
CA SER A 161 -3.62 -32.62 8.93
C SER A 161 -2.82 -31.84 9.98
N SER A 162 -2.37 -32.52 11.04
CA SER A 162 -1.54 -31.94 12.10
C SER A 162 -0.29 -31.24 11.53
N LEU A 163 0.31 -31.83 10.48
CA LEU A 163 1.49 -31.28 9.80
C LEU A 163 1.18 -29.95 9.10
N GLN A 164 0.08 -29.87 8.34
CA GLN A 164 -0.34 -28.66 7.64
C GLN A 164 -0.68 -27.53 8.63
N ARG A 165 -1.36 -27.88 9.72
CA ARG A 165 -1.67 -26.92 10.79
C ARG A 165 -0.39 -26.37 11.44
N SER A 166 0.58 -27.22 11.71
CA SER A 166 1.89 -26.82 12.26
C SER A 166 2.63 -25.89 11.28
N TRP A 167 2.65 -26.21 9.99
CA TRP A 167 3.26 -25.37 8.95
C TRP A 167 2.67 -23.96 8.91
N HIS A 168 1.34 -23.82 8.88
CA HIS A 168 0.70 -22.50 8.87
C HIS A 168 0.93 -21.75 10.19
N MET A 169 0.96 -22.44 11.33
CA MET A 169 1.29 -21.83 12.63
C MET A 169 2.72 -21.30 12.68
N ILE A 170 3.71 -22.07 12.18
CA ILE A 170 5.11 -21.63 12.10
C ILE A 170 5.22 -20.38 11.23
N ASN A 171 4.56 -20.34 10.07
CA ASN A 171 4.53 -19.15 9.22
C ASN A 171 3.96 -17.94 9.96
N VAL A 172 2.81 -18.09 10.62
CA VAL A 172 2.19 -17.00 11.41
C VAL A 172 3.17 -16.46 12.45
N VAL A 173 3.80 -17.33 13.23
CA VAL A 173 4.76 -16.93 14.27
C VAL A 173 5.98 -16.24 13.67
N PHE A 174 6.59 -16.84 12.64
CA PHE A 174 7.78 -16.30 11.96
C PHE A 174 7.52 -14.90 11.37
N PHE A 175 6.44 -14.74 10.60
CA PHE A 175 6.10 -13.45 9.99
C PHE A 175 5.67 -12.41 11.04
N SER A 176 5.12 -12.83 12.19
CA SER A 176 4.85 -11.93 13.32
C SER A 176 6.14 -11.38 13.92
N PHE A 177 7.14 -12.24 14.16
CA PHE A 177 8.46 -11.80 14.62
C PHE A 177 9.14 -10.88 13.59
N MET A 178 9.05 -11.21 12.31
CA MET A 178 9.62 -10.40 11.24
C MET A 178 8.93 -9.02 11.14
N ALA A 179 7.61 -8.96 11.28
CA ALA A 179 6.86 -7.70 11.32
C ALA A 179 7.27 -6.84 12.51
N ALA A 180 7.41 -7.44 13.70
CA ALA A 180 7.85 -6.74 14.90
C ALA A 180 9.28 -6.21 14.76
N ALA A 181 10.21 -7.03 14.26
CA ALA A 181 11.58 -6.62 14.01
C ALA A 181 11.66 -5.49 12.99
N ALA A 182 10.90 -5.58 11.89
CA ALA A 182 10.81 -4.53 10.88
C ALA A 182 10.24 -3.23 11.46
N ALA A 183 9.18 -3.31 12.28
CA ALA A 183 8.61 -2.14 12.93
C ALA A 183 9.65 -1.46 13.84
N VAL A 184 10.35 -2.21 14.69
CA VAL A 184 11.41 -1.66 15.57
C VAL A 184 12.54 -1.02 14.75
N ALA A 185 12.98 -1.67 13.66
CA ALA A 185 14.02 -1.15 12.79
C ALA A 185 13.60 0.18 12.15
N VAL A 186 12.36 0.27 11.65
CA VAL A 186 11.85 1.50 11.03
C VAL A 186 11.63 2.61 12.07
N PHE A 187 11.13 2.29 13.27
CA PHE A 187 11.05 3.29 14.35
C PHE A 187 12.41 3.88 14.69
N ARG A 188 13.46 3.04 14.72
CA ARG A 188 14.83 3.52 14.91
C ARG A 188 15.28 4.41 13.76
N LEU A 189 14.98 4.03 12.51
CA LEU A 189 15.34 4.80 11.32
C LEU A 189 14.70 6.19 11.34
N ILE A 190 13.37 6.24 11.54
CA ILE A 190 12.61 7.48 11.70
C ILE A 190 13.15 8.32 12.87
N ALA A 191 13.49 7.70 14.01
CA ALA A 191 14.04 8.42 15.17
C ALA A 191 15.45 9.00 14.92
N VAL A 192 16.22 8.42 14.00
CA VAL A 192 17.52 8.97 13.57
C VAL A 192 17.31 10.10 12.56
N ASP A 193 16.47 9.88 11.55
CA ASP A 193 16.25 10.82 10.45
C ASP A 193 15.41 12.03 10.89
N SER A 194 14.56 11.89 11.92
CA SER A 194 13.87 13.01 12.55
C SER A 194 14.80 13.96 13.30
N LYS A 195 16.00 13.54 13.73
CA LYS A 195 16.95 14.45 14.42
C LYS A 195 17.59 15.45 13.47
N THR A 196 17.68 15.11 12.19
CA THR A 196 18.18 15.99 11.13
C THR A 196 17.06 16.82 10.49
N TYR A 197 15.80 16.55 10.85
CA TYR A 197 14.65 17.25 10.31
C TYR A 197 14.20 18.41 11.19
N HIS A 198 14.12 19.60 10.59
CA HIS A 198 13.44 20.75 11.16
C HIS A 198 12.06 20.85 10.51
N ALA A 199 11.00 20.59 11.30
CA ALA A 199 9.61 20.49 10.83
C ALA A 199 9.12 21.72 10.06
N PHE A 200 9.75 22.88 10.30
CA PHE A 200 9.57 24.11 9.56
C PHE A 200 10.94 24.80 9.48
N ALA A 201 11.76 24.43 8.49
CA ALA A 201 13.08 25.06 8.31
C ALA A 201 12.99 26.50 7.77
N ASP A 202 11.81 26.96 7.37
CA ASP A 202 11.53 28.33 6.91
C ASP A 202 10.30 28.91 7.64
N LEU A 203 10.47 29.29 8.91
CA LEU A 203 9.65 30.26 9.63
C LEU A 203 10.55 31.12 10.53
#